data_AF-A0A2W6THJ8-F1
#
_entry.id   AF-A0A2W6THJ8-F1
#
_cell.length_a   1.000
_cell.length_b   1.000
_cell.length_c   1.000
_cell.angle_alpha   90.00
_cell.angle_beta   90.00
_cell.angle_gamma   90.00
#
_symmetry.space_group_name_H-M   'P 1'
#
loop_
_entity.id
_entity.type
_entity.pdbx_description
1 polymer ?
#
loop_
_entity_poly.entity_id
_entity_poly.type
_entity_poly.pdbx_seq_one_letter_code
_entity_poly.pdbx_strand_id
1 'polypeptide(L)'
;MKNIFLSLLIFLVMSVLHAQFTDWIVRYLKLPGGDYGMYSMFILIFCSVITAVGLVTVIIFRKSYHSVFRIAVLFEIIYLLFLIISGNNPFAYFFNSTHENLLMSMMYVNSLAVFLIMYVTHLVYSKIILGKSKN
;
A
#
# COMPACT_ATOMS: atom_id res chain seq x y z
N MET A 1 -18.82 -3.44 -13.76
CA MET A 1 -18.35 -2.04 -13.68
C MET A 1 -18.17 -1.56 -12.25
N LYS A 2 -19.17 -1.70 -11.36
CA LYS A 2 -19.05 -1.28 -9.94
C LYS A 2 -17.78 -1.79 -9.23
N ASN A 3 -17.42 -3.06 -9.41
CA ASN A 3 -16.23 -3.64 -8.77
C ASN A 3 -14.90 -3.07 -9.33
N ILE A 4 -14.86 -2.71 -10.62
CA ILE A 4 -13.66 -2.16 -11.28
C ILE A 4 -13.43 -0.71 -10.82
N PHE A 5 -14.50 0.08 -10.74
CA PHE A 5 -14.39 1.46 -10.25
C PHE A 5 -14.02 1.49 -8.76
N LEU A 6 -14.62 0.59 -7.96
CA LEU A 6 -14.25 0.43 -6.55
C LEU A 6 -12.79 0.00 -6.40
N SER A 7 -12.31 -0.94 -7.23
CA SER A 7 -10.91 -1.36 -7.15
C SER A 7 -9.94 -0.25 -7.53
N LEU A 8 -10.25 0.52 -8.57
CA LEU A 8 -9.44 1.68 -8.95
C LEU A 8 -9.35 2.71 -7.82
N LEU A 9 -10.48 3.00 -7.16
CA LEU A 9 -10.52 3.91 -6.03
C LEU A 9 -9.65 3.40 -4.86
N ILE A 10 -9.76 2.12 -4.53
CA ILE A 10 -8.96 1.50 -3.44
C ILE A 10 -7.47 1.57 -3.78
N PHE A 11 -7.08 1.21 -5.00
CA PHE A 11 -5.68 1.29 -5.42
C PHE A 11 -5.14 2.72 -5.36
N LEU A 12 -5.92 3.71 -5.78
CA LEU A 12 -5.54 5.12 -5.69
C LEU A 12 -5.34 5.55 -4.23
N VAL A 13 -6.28 5.22 -3.35
CA VAL A 13 -6.19 5.54 -1.91
C VAL A 13 -4.96 4.88 -1.29
N MET A 14 -4.72 3.59 -1.53
CA MET A 14 -3.54 2.90 -1.02
C MET A 14 -2.25 3.52 -1.55
N SER A 15 -2.18 3.83 -2.86
CA SER A 15 -1.02 4.49 -3.47
C SER A 15 -0.67 5.80 -2.78
N VAL A 16 -1.67 6.64 -2.53
CA VAL A 16 -1.47 7.93 -1.85
C VAL A 16 -1.04 7.73 -0.39
N LEU A 17 -1.64 6.77 0.32
CA LEU A 17 -1.25 6.46 1.71
C LEU A 17 0.20 5.98 1.79
N HIS A 18 0.61 5.06 0.92
CA HIS A 18 2.00 4.58 0.88
C HIS A 18 2.97 5.73 0.63
N ALA A 19 2.69 6.59 -0.36
CA ALA A 19 3.54 7.72 -0.69
C ALA A 19 3.63 8.75 0.44
N GLN A 20 2.50 9.08 1.06
CA GLN A 20 2.42 10.04 2.16
C GLN A 20 3.18 9.55 3.38
N PHE A 21 2.99 8.29 3.76
CA PHE A 21 3.70 7.70 4.90
C PHE A 21 5.19 7.55 4.60
N THR A 22 5.55 7.27 3.34
CA THR A 22 6.96 7.27 2.91
C THR A 22 7.59 8.65 3.09
N ASP A 23 6.93 9.72 2.65
CA ASP A 23 7.41 11.10 2.84
C ASP A 23 7.59 11.42 4.34
N TRP A 24 6.65 11.00 5.19
CA TRP A 24 6.78 11.16 6.64
C TRP A 24 7.96 10.39 7.23
N ILE A 25 8.17 9.14 6.81
CA ILE A 25 9.30 8.31 7.27
C ILE A 25 10.62 8.96 6.86
N VAL A 26 10.76 9.38 5.61
CA VAL A 26 11.98 10.03 5.10
C VAL A 26 12.30 11.30 5.90
N ARG A 27 11.30 12.14 6.17
CA ARG A 27 11.45 13.35 6.99
C ARG A 27 11.78 13.03 8.44
N TYR A 28 11.13 12.01 9.01
CA TYR A 28 11.38 11.55 10.38
C TYR A 28 12.83 11.05 10.55
N LEU A 29 13.33 10.31 9.56
CA LEU A 29 14.71 9.81 9.54
C LEU A 29 15.75 10.87 9.14
N LYS A 30 15.31 12.09 8.78
CA LYS A 30 16.17 13.21 8.35
C LYS A 30 17.13 12.80 7.23
N LEU A 31 16.68 11.94 6.32
CA LEU A 31 17.49 11.49 5.20
C LEU A 31 17.79 12.66 4.25
N PRO A 32 18.96 12.66 3.61
CA PRO A 32 19.36 13.76 2.74
C PRO A 32 18.42 13.88 1.54
N GLY A 33 18.08 15.12 1.19
CA GLY A 33 17.15 15.42 0.10
C GLY A 33 17.65 15.06 -1.31
N GLY A 34 18.88 14.56 -1.45
CA GLY A 34 19.40 13.99 -2.70
C GLY A 34 18.64 12.71 -3.05
N ASP A 35 19.26 11.55 -2.79
CA ASP A 35 18.71 10.24 -3.17
C ASP A 35 17.32 9.96 -2.57
N TYR A 36 16.96 10.58 -1.44
CA TYR A 36 15.71 10.32 -0.73
C TYR A 36 14.66 11.43 -0.87
N GLY A 37 15.01 12.60 -1.40
CA GLY A 37 14.06 13.72 -1.52
C GLY A 37 12.88 13.42 -2.46
N MET A 38 13.07 12.49 -3.40
CA MET A 38 12.04 12.04 -4.34
C MET A 38 11.52 10.63 -4.05
N TYR A 39 11.87 10.04 -2.90
CA TYR A 39 11.55 8.64 -2.60
C TYR A 39 10.04 8.37 -2.54
N SER A 40 9.25 9.32 -2.04
CA SER A 40 7.77 9.23 -2.06
C SER A 40 7.20 9.24 -3.49
N MET A 41 7.78 10.02 -4.40
CA MET A 41 7.39 10.05 -5.82
C MET A 41 7.76 8.74 -6.52
N PHE A 42 8.93 8.17 -6.19
CA PHE A 42 9.30 6.84 -6.64
C PHE A 42 8.26 5.81 -6.20
N ILE A 43 7.86 5.82 -4.92
CA ILE A 43 6.79 4.93 -4.42
C ILE A 43 5.47 5.13 -5.16
N LEU A 44 5.07 6.36 -5.52
CA LEU A 44 3.89 6.58 -6.36
C LEU A 44 4.02 5.93 -7.74
N ILE A 45 5.19 6.04 -8.37
CA ILE A 45 5.46 5.40 -9.66
C ILE A 45 5.36 3.87 -9.50
N PHE A 46 5.94 3.29 -8.44
CA PHE A 46 5.77 1.86 -8.14
C PHE A 46 4.30 1.48 -7.97
N CYS A 47 3.56 2.25 -7.18
CA CYS A 47 2.14 2.03 -6.96
C CYS A 47 1.31 2.16 -8.25
N SER A 48 1.73 2.98 -9.23
CA SER A 48 1.07 3.05 -10.53
C SER A 48 1.20 1.74 -11.33
N VAL A 49 2.37 1.10 -11.28
CA VAL A 49 2.62 -0.21 -11.91
C VAL A 49 1.80 -1.29 -11.21
N ILE A 50 1.80 -1.27 -9.88
CA ILE A 50 1.00 -2.19 -9.05
C ILE A 50 -0.49 -2.02 -9.35
N THR A 51 -0.96 -0.79 -9.52
CA THR A 51 -2.35 -0.48 -9.88
C THR A 51 -2.70 -1.08 -11.25
N ALA A 52 -1.83 -0.96 -12.25
CA ALA A 52 -2.05 -1.54 -13.56
C ALA A 52 -2.15 -3.08 -13.49
N VAL A 53 -1.19 -3.73 -12.81
CA VAL A 53 -1.19 -5.20 -12.62
C VAL A 53 -2.44 -5.64 -11.85
N GLY A 54 -2.73 -4.98 -10.73
CA GLY A 54 -3.89 -5.27 -9.89
C GLY A 54 -5.21 -5.10 -10.63
N LEU A 55 -5.36 -4.08 -11.47
CA LEU A 55 -6.57 -3.88 -12.28
C LEU A 55 -6.76 -5.00 -13.29
N VAL A 56 -5.69 -5.41 -13.98
CA VAL A 56 -5.74 -6.56 -14.90
C VAL A 56 -6.19 -7.81 -14.15
N THR A 57 -5.64 -8.07 -12.96
CA THR A 57 -6.05 -9.20 -12.11
C THR A 57 -7.53 -9.10 -11.71
N VAL A 58 -8.01 -7.93 -11.28
CA VAL A 58 -9.43 -7.73 -10.92
C VAL A 58 -10.35 -7.92 -12.12
N ILE A 59 -9.95 -7.49 -13.32
CA ILE A 59 -10.74 -7.66 -14.55
C ILE A 59 -10.89 -9.14 -14.89
N ILE A 60 -9.80 -9.91 -14.85
CA ILE A 60 -9.80 -11.35 -15.14
C ILE A 60 -10.63 -12.11 -14.09
N PHE A 61 -10.44 -11.82 -12.81
CA PHE A 61 -11.06 -12.53 -11.69
C PHE A 61 -12.20 -11.75 -11.02
N ARG A 62 -13.02 -11.08 -11.83
CA ARG A 62 -14.08 -10.14 -11.38
C ARG A 62 -15.01 -10.62 -10.26
N LYS A 63 -15.27 -11.94 -10.19
CA LYS A 63 -16.16 -12.55 -9.18
C LYS A 63 -15.48 -12.69 -7.81
N SER A 64 -14.16 -12.84 -7.80
CA SER A 64 -13.38 -13.05 -6.58
C SER A 64 -13.16 -11.74 -5.81
N TYR A 65 -13.05 -10.61 -6.52
CA TYR A 65 -12.72 -9.30 -5.96
C TYR A 65 -13.95 -8.40 -5.82
N HIS A 66 -14.87 -8.76 -4.93
CA HIS A 66 -16.11 -8.01 -4.67
C HIS A 66 -16.10 -7.19 -3.37
N SER A 67 -15.09 -7.36 -2.50
CA SER A 67 -14.99 -6.64 -1.23
C SER A 67 -13.74 -5.77 -1.17
N VAL A 68 -13.84 -4.67 -0.42
CA VAL A 68 -12.72 -3.74 -0.19
C VAL A 68 -11.50 -4.47 0.36
N PHE A 69 -11.72 -5.40 1.30
CA PHE A 69 -10.64 -6.18 1.91
C PHE A 69 -9.89 -7.04 0.90
N ARG A 70 -10.59 -7.77 0.03
CA ARG A 70 -9.93 -8.64 -0.96
C ARG A 70 -9.10 -7.85 -1.97
N ILE A 71 -9.58 -6.66 -2.35
CA ILE A 71 -8.86 -5.76 -3.24
C ILE A 71 -7.63 -5.17 -2.55
N ALA A 72 -7.75 -4.76 -1.28
CA ALA A 72 -6.62 -4.26 -0.49
C ALA A 72 -5.54 -5.34 -0.29
N VAL A 73 -5.94 -6.58 0.04
CA VAL A 73 -5.02 -7.72 0.13
C VAL A 73 -4.27 -7.95 -1.18
N LEU A 74 -4.95 -7.86 -2.33
CA LEU A 74 -4.30 -8.02 -3.63
C LEU A 74 -3.23 -6.94 -3.86
N PHE A 75 -3.57 -5.67 -3.62
CA PHE A 75 -2.62 -4.57 -3.76
C PHE A 75 -1.40 -4.79 -2.87
N GLU A 76 -1.64 -5.15 -1.61
CA GLU A 76 -0.60 -5.34 -0.59
C GLU A 76 0.35 -6.49 -0.95
N ILE A 77 -0.17 -7.61 -1.42
CA ILE A 77 0.65 -8.75 -1.87
C ILE A 77 1.56 -8.32 -3.01
N ILE A 78 1.02 -7.63 -4.02
CA ILE A 78 1.82 -7.17 -5.15
C ILE A 78 2.86 -6.14 -4.67
N TYR A 79 2.48 -5.21 -3.79
CA TYR A 79 3.38 -4.20 -3.23
C TYR A 79 4.56 -4.83 -2.48
N LEU A 80 4.31 -5.79 -1.60
CA LEU A 80 5.36 -6.50 -0.86
C LEU A 80 6.30 -7.25 -1.80
N LEU A 81 5.76 -7.90 -2.85
CA LEU A 81 6.61 -8.55 -3.87
C LEU A 81 7.51 -7.54 -4.58
N PHE A 82 7.00 -6.35 -4.93
CA PHE A 82 7.80 -5.30 -5.54
C PHE A 82 8.86 -4.73 -4.59
N LEU A 83 8.57 -4.60 -3.29
CA LEU A 83 9.60 -4.23 -2.31
C LEU A 83 10.74 -5.26 -2.27
N ILE A 84 10.40 -6.55 -2.22
CA ILE A 84 11.41 -7.62 -2.20
C ILE A 84 12.24 -7.61 -3.49
N ILE A 85 11.60 -7.51 -4.66
CA ILE A 85 12.27 -7.51 -5.96
C ILE A 85 13.14 -6.27 -6.16
N SER A 86 12.77 -5.12 -5.61
CA SER A 86 13.57 -3.90 -5.67
C SER A 86 14.82 -3.93 -4.77
N GLY A 87 15.05 -5.03 -4.04
CA GLY A 87 16.20 -5.20 -3.15
C GLY A 87 16.02 -4.56 -1.77
N ASN A 88 14.81 -4.13 -1.42
CA ASN A 88 14.52 -3.57 -0.12
C ASN A 88 14.54 -4.67 0.95
N ASN A 89 15.64 -4.78 1.70
CA ASN A 89 15.83 -5.83 2.70
C ASN A 89 15.38 -5.37 4.10
N PRO A 90 14.32 -5.95 4.68
CA PRO A 90 13.79 -5.52 5.98
C PRO A 90 14.74 -5.82 7.15
N PHE A 91 15.72 -6.71 6.97
CA PHE A 91 16.63 -7.13 8.03
C PHE A 91 17.98 -6.40 7.99
N ALA A 92 18.25 -5.60 6.96
CA ALA A 92 19.53 -4.92 6.78
C ALA A 92 19.93 -4.06 7.99
N TYR A 93 18.95 -3.43 8.64
CA TYR A 93 19.18 -2.58 9.81
C TYR A 93 19.77 -3.32 11.02
N PHE A 94 19.43 -4.59 11.20
CA PHE A 94 19.92 -5.41 12.31
C PHE A 94 21.38 -5.85 12.14
N PHE A 95 21.88 -5.86 10.90
CA PHE A 95 23.28 -6.14 10.59
C PHE A 95 24.11 -4.85 10.49
N ASN A 96 23.53 -3.78 9.97
CA ASN A 96 24.18 -2.48 9.85
C ASN A 96 23.17 -1.34 10.12
N SER A 97 23.28 -0.71 11.29
CA SER A 97 22.28 0.22 11.80
C SER A 97 22.43 1.64 11.24
N THR A 98 22.15 1.81 9.94
CA THR A 98 22.07 3.12 9.27
C THR A 98 20.63 3.59 9.12
N HIS A 99 20.42 4.90 8.96
CA HIS A 99 19.07 5.45 8.70
C HIS A 99 18.49 4.94 7.37
N GLU A 100 19.33 4.67 6.38
CA GLU A 100 18.92 4.10 5.09
C GLU A 100 18.40 2.66 5.25
N ASN A 101 19.12 1.85 6.02
CA ASN A 101 18.68 0.49 6.33
C ASN A 101 17.44 0.49 7.23
N LEU A 102 17.29 1.50 8.10
CA LEU A 102 16.07 1.67 8.89
C LEU A 102 14.87 2.05 8.00
N LEU A 103 15.07 2.89 6.98
CA LEU A 103 14.05 3.18 5.97
C LEU A 103 13.57 1.89 5.31
N MET A 104 14.49 1.01 4.91
CA MET A 104 14.14 -0.29 4.32
C MET A 104 13.19 -1.09 5.22
N SER A 105 13.51 -1.27 6.50
CA SER A 105 12.61 -1.92 7.46
C SER A 105 11.28 -1.18 7.64
N MET A 106 11.32 0.15 7.72
CA MET A 106 10.13 0.99 7.90
C MET A 106 9.19 0.95 6.70
N MET A 107 9.66 0.65 5.48
CA MET A 107 8.78 0.47 4.31
C MET A 107 7.84 -0.73 4.47
N TYR A 108 8.27 -1.80 5.16
CA TYR A 108 7.41 -2.93 5.47
C TYR A 108 6.41 -2.61 6.59
N VAL A 109 6.85 -1.83 7.58
CA VAL A 109 5.96 -1.30 8.63
C VAL A 109 4.91 -0.37 8.03
N ASN A 110 5.30 0.48 7.06
CA ASN A 110 4.41 1.33 6.29
C ASN A 110 3.34 0.48 5.58
N SER A 111 3.77 -0.56 4.88
CA SER A 111 2.89 -1.57 4.27
C SER A 111 1.83 -2.10 5.24
N LEU A 112 2.28 -2.60 6.39
CA LEU A 112 1.38 -3.10 7.44
C LEU A 112 0.40 -2.01 7.93
N ALA A 113 0.87 -0.78 8.12
CA ALA A 113 0.03 0.34 8.56
C ALA A 113 -1.05 0.69 7.52
N VAL A 114 -0.70 0.78 6.24
CA VAL A 114 -1.66 1.02 5.16
C VAL A 114 -2.69 -0.10 5.09
N PHE A 115 -2.25 -1.36 5.17
CA PHE A 115 -3.15 -2.51 5.21
C PHE A 115 -4.14 -2.46 6.40
N LEU A 116 -3.66 -2.11 7.60
CA LEU A 116 -4.51 -1.97 8.78
C LEU A 116 -5.54 -0.84 8.62
N ILE A 117 -5.17 0.29 8.03
CA ILE A 117 -6.12 1.37 7.71
C ILE A 117 -7.21 0.88 6.76
N MET A 118 -6.83 0.13 5.72
CA MET A 118 -7.80 -0.44 4.78
C MET A 118 -8.70 -1.50 5.45
N TYR A 119 -8.16 -2.30 6.35
CA TYR A 119 -8.92 -3.27 7.13
C TYR A 119 -9.96 -2.59 8.04
N VAL A 120 -9.55 -1.57 8.80
CA VAL A 120 -10.47 -0.79 9.65
C VAL A 120 -11.54 -0.12 8.79
N THR A 121 -11.16 0.45 7.64
CA THR A 121 -12.11 1.06 6.69
C THR A 121 -13.14 0.03 6.21
N HIS A 122 -12.70 -1.20 5.90
CA HIS A 122 -13.61 -2.29 5.53
C HIS A 122 -14.56 -2.65 6.67
N LEU A 123 -14.08 -2.74 7.92
CA LEU A 123 -14.93 -3.03 9.09
C LEU A 123 -15.99 -1.95 9.29
N VAL A 124 -15.61 -0.67 9.20
CA VAL A 124 -16.53 0.47 9.33
C VAL A 124 -17.57 0.43 8.20
N TYR A 125 -17.13 0.26 6.97
CA TYR A 125 -18.02 0.18 5.80
C TYR A 125 -19.02 -0.98 5.92
N SER A 126 -18.55 -2.16 6.35
CA SER A 126 -19.40 -3.33 6.56
C SER A 126 -20.46 -3.08 7.64
N LYS A 127 -20.08 -2.47 8.77
CA LYS A 127 -21.02 -2.14 9.85
C LYS A 127 -22.09 -1.13 9.42
N ILE A 128 -21.71 -0.07 8.69
CA ILE A 128 -22.65 0.95 8.22
C ILE A 128 -23.71 0.34 7.28
N ILE A 129 -23.31 -0.53 6.36
CA ILE A 129 -24.24 -1.21 5.45
C ILE A 129 -25.16 -2.15 6.21
N LEU A 130 -24.63 -2.92 7.14
CA LEU A 130 -25.42 -3.84 7.97
C LEU A 130 -26.46 -3.09 8.82
N GLY A 131 -26.10 -1.93 9.37
CA GLY A 131 -27.03 -1.07 10.10
C GLY A 131 -28.16 -0.55 9.22
N LYS A 132 -27.88 -0.24 7.95
CA LYS A 132 -28.86 0.27 6.99
C LYS A 132 -29.86 -0.79 6.49
N SER A 133 -29.53 -2.08 6.61
CA SER A 133 -30.41 -3.19 6.22
C SER A 133 -31.35 -3.66 7.33
N LYS A 134 -31.14 -3.20 8.58
CA LYS A 134 -31.94 -3.58 9.75
C LYS A 134 -33.02 -2.56 10.14
N ASN A 135 -33.01 -1.38 9.52
CA ASN A 135 -34.06 -0.35 9.63
C ASN A 135 -34.87 -0.30 8.33
#